data_AF-A0A7W7YYX4-F1
#
_entry.id   AF-A0A7W7YYX4-F1
#
_cell.length_a   1.000
_cell.length_b   1.000
_cell.length_c   1.000
_cell.angle_alpha   90.00
_cell.angle_beta   90.00
_cell.angle_gamma   90.00
#
_symmetry.space_group_name_H-M   'P 1'
#
loop_
_entity.id
_entity.type
_entity.pdbx_description
1 polymer ?
#
loop_
_entity_poly.entity_id
_entity_poly.type
_entity_poly.pdbx_seq_one_letter_code
_entity_poly.pdbx_strand_id
1 'polypeptide(L)'
;MSMSVCIAGGKAIAVAAGLFTLSWTHSVEKIAWQESWTATKEGLVLKEARVKGSGAGMEPGDGARRQDGWWVWEPHVPPLPELVLAASGATVSGWTLCDAGGCREFGRKRQASLVLRPCTAVEAGKETGE
;
A
#
# COMPACT_ATOMS: atom_id res chain seq x y z
N MET A 1 -15.18 12.02 11.61
CA MET A 1 -15.15 10.55 11.41
C MET A 1 -13.77 10.18 10.91
N SER A 2 -12.99 9.48 11.72
CA SER A 2 -11.67 8.97 11.31
C SER A 2 -11.88 7.85 10.28
N MET A 3 -11.18 7.94 9.15
CA MET A 3 -11.15 6.87 8.16
C MET A 3 -10.09 5.84 8.57
N SER A 4 -10.34 4.59 8.24
CA SER A 4 -9.44 3.46 8.40
C SER A 4 -9.37 2.70 7.09
N VAL A 5 -8.42 1.77 6.99
CA VAL A 5 -8.39 0.77 5.92
C VAL A 5 -8.89 -0.53 6.52
N CYS A 6 -9.58 -1.34 5.74
CA CYS A 6 -9.96 -2.71 6.07
C CYS A 6 -9.40 -3.63 4.98
N ILE A 7 -9.04 -4.86 5.35
CA ILE A 7 -8.50 -5.85 4.42
C ILE A 7 -9.53 -6.96 4.24
N ALA A 8 -10.13 -7.07 3.04
CA ALA A 8 -11.01 -8.17 2.71
C ALA A 8 -10.18 -9.36 2.16
N GLY A 9 -10.37 -10.55 2.73
CA GLY A 9 -9.62 -11.78 2.40
C GLY A 9 -8.73 -12.34 3.53
N GLY A 10 -8.73 -11.72 4.70
CA GLY A 10 -8.00 -12.10 5.92
C GLY A 10 -8.23 -11.05 7.01
N LYS A 11 -7.67 -11.24 8.22
CA LYS A 11 -7.90 -10.40 9.41
C LYS A 11 -7.98 -8.89 9.07
N ALA A 12 -9.09 -8.25 9.43
CA ALA A 12 -9.25 -6.81 9.29
C ALA A 12 -8.17 -6.08 10.09
N ILE A 13 -7.57 -5.08 9.46
CA ILE A 13 -6.49 -4.29 10.04
C ILE A 13 -6.93 -2.85 10.03
N ALA A 14 -7.34 -2.35 11.18
CA ALA A 14 -7.60 -0.93 11.35
C ALA A 14 -6.28 -0.16 11.20
N VAL A 15 -6.13 0.55 10.09
CA VAL A 15 -5.07 1.55 9.92
C VAL A 15 -5.49 2.82 10.65
N ALA A 16 -4.71 3.23 11.65
CA ALA A 16 -4.98 4.45 12.40
C ALA A 16 -4.82 5.69 11.48
N ALA A 17 -5.80 6.60 11.55
CA ALA A 17 -5.87 7.81 10.72
C ALA A 17 -5.95 7.58 9.19
N GLY A 18 -6.12 6.33 8.74
CA GLY A 18 -6.20 6.00 7.31
C GLY A 18 -4.89 6.18 6.56
N LEU A 19 -3.79 6.48 7.26
CA LEU A 19 -2.47 6.70 6.67
C LEU A 19 -1.64 5.43 6.79
N PHE A 20 -1.22 4.89 5.65
CA PHE A 20 -0.36 3.73 5.62
C PHE A 20 0.65 3.81 4.49
N THR A 21 1.76 3.12 4.68
CA THR A 21 2.81 3.00 3.70
C THR A 21 2.88 1.56 3.24
N LEU A 22 2.80 1.34 1.93
CA LEU A 22 2.94 0.05 1.29
C LEU A 22 4.34 -0.04 0.68
N SER A 23 5.11 -1.06 1.04
CA SER A 23 6.45 -1.30 0.49
C SER A 23 6.57 -2.71 -0.06
N TRP A 24 7.14 -2.86 -1.25
CA TRP A 24 7.42 -4.16 -1.85
C TRP A 24 8.63 -4.07 -2.76
N THR A 25 9.17 -5.22 -3.13
CA THR A 25 10.26 -5.33 -4.10
C THR A 25 9.68 -5.79 -5.42
N HIS A 26 9.86 -4.99 -6.47
CA HIS A 26 9.43 -5.37 -7.81
C HIS A 26 10.21 -6.60 -8.27
N SER A 27 9.51 -7.68 -8.60
CA SER A 27 10.12 -8.99 -8.81
C SER A 27 11.05 -9.06 -10.02
N VAL A 28 10.69 -8.33 -11.08
CA VAL A 28 11.42 -8.33 -12.35
C VAL A 28 12.70 -7.52 -12.19
N GLU A 29 12.61 -6.32 -11.61
CA GLU A 29 13.73 -5.40 -11.53
C GLU A 29 14.49 -5.45 -10.20
N LYS A 30 13.98 -6.20 -9.21
CA LYS A 30 14.54 -6.34 -7.85
C LYS A 30 14.74 -5.00 -7.14
N ILE A 31 13.89 -4.04 -7.45
CA ILE A 31 13.95 -2.69 -6.92
C ILE A 31 12.91 -2.51 -5.82
N ALA A 32 13.32 -1.85 -4.74
CA ALA A 32 12.41 -1.48 -3.65
C ALA A 32 11.49 -0.35 -4.11
N TRP A 33 10.19 -0.60 -3.95
CA TRP A 33 9.12 0.33 -4.22
C TRP A 33 8.38 0.62 -2.93
N GLN A 34 7.98 1.88 -2.75
CA GLN A 34 7.21 2.31 -1.60
C GLN A 34 6.18 3.36 -2.00
N GLU A 35 4.99 3.26 -1.43
CA GLU A 35 3.89 4.17 -1.67
C GLU A 35 3.24 4.58 -0.35
N SER A 36 2.91 5.85 -0.24
CA SER A 36 2.19 6.43 0.90
C SER A 36 0.75 6.68 0.50
N TRP A 37 -0.17 6.03 1.21
CA TRP A 37 -1.59 6.02 0.91
C TRP A 37 -2.38 6.68 2.04
N THR A 38 -3.49 7.32 1.68
CA THR A 38 -4.46 7.90 2.60
C THR A 38 -5.86 7.38 2.29
N ALA A 39 -6.52 6.74 3.26
CA ALA A 39 -7.91 6.38 3.17
C ALA A 39 -8.79 7.61 3.40
N THR A 40 -9.67 7.88 2.43
CA THR A 40 -10.64 8.96 2.45
C THR A 40 -12.04 8.40 2.24
N LYS A 41 -13.07 9.25 2.35
CA LYS A 41 -14.45 8.86 2.03
C LYS A 41 -14.64 8.52 0.55
N GLU A 42 -13.83 9.10 -0.32
CA GLU A 42 -13.90 8.90 -1.78
C GLU A 42 -13.14 7.66 -2.23
N GLY A 43 -12.17 7.20 -1.44
CA GLY A 43 -11.29 6.09 -1.81
C GLY A 43 -9.94 6.14 -1.11
N LEU A 44 -9.07 5.21 -1.48
CA LEU A 44 -7.64 5.22 -1.20
C LEU A 44 -6.96 6.20 -2.16
N VAL A 45 -6.33 7.22 -1.60
CA VAL A 45 -5.61 8.26 -2.34
C VAL A 45 -4.12 7.99 -2.20
N LEU A 46 -3.44 7.79 -3.32
CA LEU A 46 -1.98 7.72 -3.38
C LEU A 46 -1.42 9.13 -3.23
N LYS A 47 -0.68 9.38 -2.15
CA LYS A 47 -0.09 10.69 -1.87
C LYS A 47 1.32 10.79 -2.44
N GLU A 48 2.11 9.75 -2.28
CA GLU A 48 3.49 9.74 -2.73
C GLU A 48 3.88 8.34 -3.16
N ALA A 49 4.58 8.22 -4.29
CA ALA A 49 5.23 7.00 -4.73
C ALA A 49 6.74 7.23 -4.78
N ARG A 50 7.51 6.23 -4.38
CA ARG A 50 8.96 6.28 -4.43
C ARG A 50 9.62 4.97 -4.79
N VAL A 51 10.62 5.03 -5.68
CA VAL A 51 11.37 3.89 -6.20
C VAL A 51 12.86 4.06 -5.95
N LYS A 52 13.54 2.98 -5.55
CA LYS A 52 14.98 3.01 -5.29
C LYS A 52 15.78 2.73 -6.57
N GLY A 53 16.53 3.73 -7.04
CA GLY A 53 17.37 3.60 -8.23
C GLY A 53 16.67 3.93 -9.56
N SER A 54 17.41 3.85 -10.65
CA SER A 54 16.98 4.19 -12.01
C SER A 54 16.99 2.95 -12.91
N GLY A 55 16.17 1.95 -12.56
CA GLY A 55 16.00 0.74 -13.37
C GLY A 55 15.51 1.09 -14.78
N ALA A 56 16.04 0.42 -15.80
CA ALA A 56 15.63 0.64 -17.18
C ALA A 56 14.16 0.21 -17.37
N GLY A 57 13.27 1.16 -17.64
CA GLY A 57 11.82 0.93 -17.78
C GLY A 57 10.98 1.40 -16.60
N MET A 58 11.59 1.93 -15.54
CA MET A 58 10.90 2.68 -14.47
C MET A 58 11.22 4.16 -14.59
N GLU A 59 10.77 4.78 -15.68
CA GLU A 59 10.72 6.24 -15.74
C GLU A 59 9.83 6.72 -14.59
N PRO A 60 10.39 7.44 -13.61
CA PRO A 60 9.59 7.92 -12.51
C PRO A 60 8.58 8.95 -13.07
N GLY A 61 7.39 9.02 -12.45
CA GLY A 61 6.29 9.83 -12.99
C GLY A 61 6.65 11.31 -13.14
N ASP A 62 5.86 12.05 -13.92
CA ASP A 62 6.04 13.49 -14.11
C ASP A 62 6.28 14.22 -12.78
N GLY A 63 7.32 15.05 -12.74
CA GLY A 63 7.70 15.79 -11.52
C GLY A 63 8.49 14.98 -10.49
N ALA A 64 8.97 13.78 -10.83
CA ALA A 64 9.79 13.00 -9.92
C ALA A 64 11.10 13.70 -9.54
N ARG A 65 11.34 13.76 -8.23
CA ARG A 65 12.54 14.30 -7.61
C ARG A 65 13.39 13.17 -7.04
N ARG A 66 14.70 13.23 -7.26
CA ARG A 66 15.63 12.28 -6.67
C ARG A 66 16.06 12.76 -5.28
N GLN A 67 15.77 11.98 -4.25
CA GLN A 67 16.14 12.23 -2.86
C GLN A 67 16.80 10.98 -2.27
N ASP A 68 18.03 11.09 -1.77
CA ASP A 68 18.76 10.00 -1.08
C ASP A 68 18.80 8.66 -1.84
N GLY A 69 18.89 8.72 -3.18
CA GLY A 69 18.91 7.52 -4.05
C GLY A 69 17.52 6.94 -4.36
N TRP A 70 16.45 7.59 -3.91
CA TRP A 70 15.08 7.30 -4.28
C TRP A 70 14.56 8.35 -5.27
N TRP A 71 13.83 7.91 -6.28
CA TRP A 71 12.95 8.81 -7.03
C TRP A 71 11.63 8.87 -6.29
N VAL A 72 11.14 10.08 -6.04
CA VAL A 72 9.93 10.35 -5.28
C VAL A 72 9.05 11.26 -6.13
N TRP A 73 7.79 10.92 -6.29
CA TRP A 73 6.82 11.74 -7.01
C TRP A 73 5.44 11.63 -6.36
N GLU A 74 4.56 12.57 -6.70
CA GLU A 74 3.17 12.57 -6.26
C GLU A 74 2.30 12.14 -7.46
N PRO A 75 1.80 10.90 -7.47
CA PRO A 75 1.00 10.41 -8.58
C PRO A 75 -0.36 11.12 -8.62
N HIS A 76 -0.70 11.71 -9.76
CA HIS A 76 -2.01 12.34 -9.94
C HIS A 76 -3.05 11.30 -10.40
N VAL A 77 -3.30 10.31 -9.54
CA VAL A 77 -4.30 9.26 -9.79
C VAL A 77 -5.60 9.56 -9.02
N PRO A 78 -6.78 9.25 -9.58
CA PRO A 78 -8.04 9.42 -8.87
C PRO A 78 -8.09 8.49 -7.65
N PRO A 79 -8.90 8.84 -6.62
CA PRO A 79 -9.12 7.96 -5.47
C PRO A 79 -9.58 6.58 -5.91
N LEU A 80 -8.90 5.53 -5.44
CA LEU A 80 -9.22 4.15 -5.77
C LEU A 80 -10.25 3.60 -4.76
N PRO A 81 -11.35 2.97 -5.20
CA PRO A 81 -12.32 2.40 -4.29
C PRO A 81 -11.76 1.23 -3.48
N GLU A 82 -10.82 0.48 -4.07
CA GLU A 82 -10.10 -0.63 -3.44
C GLU A 82 -8.74 -0.84 -4.09
N LEU A 83 -7.78 -1.36 -3.33
CA LEU A 83 -6.45 -1.74 -3.82
C LEU A 83 -6.26 -3.25 -3.64
N VAL A 84 -6.08 -3.96 -4.76
CA VAL A 84 -5.91 -5.42 -4.76
C VAL A 84 -4.42 -5.75 -4.79
N LEU A 85 -3.90 -6.22 -3.65
CA LEU A 85 -2.54 -6.70 -3.50
C LEU A 85 -2.46 -8.17 -3.93
N ALA A 86 -1.96 -8.40 -5.14
CA ALA A 86 -1.74 -9.75 -5.63
C ALA A 86 -0.70 -10.47 -4.77
N ALA A 87 -1.12 -11.53 -4.08
CA ALA A 87 -0.28 -12.32 -3.18
C ALA A 87 0.03 -13.70 -3.79
N SER A 88 0.41 -13.70 -5.07
CA SER A 88 0.59 -14.92 -5.88
C SER A 88 1.75 -15.82 -5.42
N GLY A 89 2.61 -15.33 -4.51
CA GLY A 89 3.84 -16.00 -4.08
C GLY A 89 4.92 -16.06 -5.17
N ALA A 90 4.63 -15.51 -6.35
CA ALA A 90 5.61 -15.33 -7.44
C ALA A 90 6.35 -13.99 -7.34
N THR A 91 6.00 -13.15 -6.37
CA THR A 91 6.71 -11.90 -6.12
C THR A 91 8.01 -12.15 -5.36
N VAL A 92 9.09 -11.44 -5.70
CA VAL A 92 10.40 -11.60 -5.03
C VAL A 92 10.31 -11.23 -3.54
N SER A 93 9.37 -10.35 -3.16
CA SER A 93 9.04 -10.06 -1.77
C SER A 93 7.54 -10.10 -1.51
N GLY A 94 7.19 -10.18 -0.22
CA GLY A 94 5.86 -9.81 0.24
C GLY A 94 5.61 -8.31 0.18
N TRP A 95 4.35 -7.94 0.38
CA TRP A 95 3.86 -6.58 0.61
C TRP A 95 4.02 -6.24 2.09
N THR A 96 4.75 -5.19 2.42
CA THR A 96 4.85 -4.67 3.79
C THR A 96 3.95 -3.46 3.92
N LEU A 97 2.94 -3.54 4.80
CA LEU A 97 2.07 -2.43 5.16
C LEU A 97 2.49 -1.92 6.54
N CYS A 98 2.93 -0.67 6.60
CA CYS A 98 3.25 0.02 7.85
C CYS A 98 2.24 1.13 8.12
N ASP A 99 1.74 1.18 9.34
CA ASP A 99 0.91 2.28 9.86
C ASP A 99 1.40 2.70 11.25
N ALA A 100 0.66 3.61 11.91
CA ALA A 100 1.02 4.06 13.26
C ALA A 100 1.03 2.92 14.29
N GLY A 101 0.32 1.81 14.04
CA GLY A 101 0.31 0.62 14.89
C GLY A 101 1.45 -0.38 14.63
N GLY A 102 2.28 -0.15 13.59
CA GLY A 102 3.42 -1.00 13.26
C GLY A 102 3.40 -1.52 11.81
N CYS A 103 4.35 -2.40 11.49
CA CYS A 103 4.51 -2.97 10.15
C CYS A 103 4.08 -4.45 10.11
N ARG A 104 3.34 -4.81 9.05
CA ARG A 104 2.88 -6.18 8.79
C ARG A 104 3.24 -6.58 7.37
N GLU A 105 3.74 -7.79 7.20
CA GLU A 105 4.11 -8.34 5.89
C GLU A 105 3.08 -9.36 5.42
N PHE A 106 2.67 -9.25 4.15
CA PHE A 106 1.70 -10.11 3.48
C PHE A 106 2.29 -10.66 2.19
N GLY A 107 1.81 -11.81 1.70
CA GLY A 107 2.14 -12.30 0.37
C GLY A 107 3.57 -12.84 0.20
N ARG A 108 4.34 -13.01 1.28
CA ARG A 108 5.60 -13.77 1.26
C ARG A 108 5.37 -15.24 0.86
N LYS A 109 4.22 -15.80 1.22
CA LYS A 109 3.75 -17.11 0.77
C LYS A 109 2.55 -16.91 -0.16
N ARG A 110 2.34 -17.84 -1.09
CA ARG A 110 1.17 -17.88 -1.95
C ARG A 110 -0.10 -17.89 -1.11
N GLN A 111 -0.96 -16.91 -1.30
CA GLN A 111 -2.24 -16.78 -0.62
C GLN A 111 -3.26 -16.08 -1.53
N ALA A 112 -4.51 -15.98 -1.08
CA ALA A 112 -5.50 -15.14 -1.76
C ALA A 112 -5.02 -13.69 -1.82
N SER A 113 -5.36 -12.97 -2.90
CA SER A 113 -5.09 -11.54 -3.01
C SER A 113 -5.71 -10.79 -1.84
N LEU A 114 -4.99 -9.83 -1.28
CA LEU A 114 -5.52 -8.98 -0.22
C LEU A 114 -6.19 -7.77 -0.84
N VAL A 115 -7.43 -7.48 -0.46
CA VAL A 115 -8.15 -6.32 -0.96
C VAL A 115 -8.21 -5.26 0.14
N LEU A 116 -7.49 -4.15 -0.04
CA LEU A 116 -7.54 -3.01 0.86
C LEU A 116 -8.68 -2.08 0.45
N ARG A 117 -9.53 -1.70 1.40
CA ARG A 117 -10.67 -0.80 1.17
C ARG A 117 -10.75 0.25 2.27
N PRO A 118 -11.20 1.49 1.97
CA PRO A 118 -11.50 2.45 3.01
C PRO A 118 -12.72 1.98 3.81
N CYS A 119 -12.64 2.05 5.12
CA CYS A 119 -13.71 1.71 6.05
C CYS A 119 -13.74 2.71 7.21
N THR A 120 -14.83 2.74 7.96
CA THR A 120 -14.88 3.56 9.18
C THR A 120 -14.23 2.83 10.34
N ALA A 121 -13.68 3.56 11.31
CA ALA A 121 -13.09 2.96 12.50
C ALA A 121 -14.08 2.07 13.29
N VAL A 122 -15.39 2.33 13.18
CA VAL A 122 -16.45 1.51 13.80
C VAL A 122 -16.57 0.14 13.12
N GLU A 123 -16.52 0.11 11.80
CA GLU A 123 -16.56 -1.14 11.01
C GLU A 123 -15.28 -1.96 11.27
N ALA A 124 -14.12 -1.30 11.33
CA ALA A 124 -12.85 -1.97 11.57
C ALA A 124 -12.77 -2.66 12.94
N GLY A 125 -13.37 -2.07 13.99
CA GLY A 125 -13.46 -2.69 15.31
C GLY A 125 -14.36 -3.93 15.33
N LYS A 126 -15.41 -3.95 14.51
CA LYS A 126 -16.38 -5.05 14.46
C LYS A 126 -15.82 -6.31 13.79
N GLU A 127 -14.93 -6.18 12.81
CA GLU A 127 -14.31 -7.32 12.11
C GLU A 127 -13.13 -7.97 12.90
N THR A 128 -12.64 -7.33 13.96
CA THR A 128 -11.52 -7.87 14.77
C THR A 128 -11.97 -8.81 15.90
N GLY A 129 -13.28 -8.89 16.17
CA GLY A 129 -13.84 -9.72 17.23
C GLY A 129 -14.95 -10.64 16.72
N GLU A 130 -14.58 -11.82 16.23
CA GLU A 130 -15.39 -13.05 16.32
C GLU A 130 -14.48 -14.27 16.37
#